data_AF-A0A3C1NHK6-F1
#
_entry.id   AF-A0A3C1NHK6-F1
#
_cell.length_a   1.000
_cell.length_b   1.000
_cell.length_c   1.000
_cell.angle_alpha   90.00
_cell.angle_beta   90.00
_cell.angle_gamma   90.00
#
_symmetry.space_group_name_H-M   'P 1'
#
loop_
_entity.id
_entity.type
_entity.pdbx_description
1 polymer ?
#
loop_
_entity_poly.entity_id
_entity_poly.type
_entity_poly.pdbx_seq_one_letter_code
_entity_poly.pdbx_strand_id
1 'polypeptide(L)'
;RSAPELYVLVQQLAAAARVPMPRVYVMENPQPNAFATGRNPEHAALAVTTGLLQTVNQEELAGVLAHEIGHIKNRDTLLMTLTATIAGAVSMLANFGFYFGGRSNNNGNVGFIGSLLLLILGPLAAGLVQMAISRTREYEADRAGAEISKRPLALASALKKIASVSERVPNAPAERNPASAHLFIVNPLSGARMDNLFSTHPNVENRVARLNEMARDMGDEGAVASAGASVSASSSGPWSPSRSSAGRGPWG
;
A
#
# COMPACT_ATOMS: atom_id res chain seq x y z
N ARG A 1 2.13 10.05 -22.60
CA ARG A 1 1.37 8.95 -23.25
C ARG A 1 -0.09 9.05 -22.83
N SER A 2 -1.05 8.85 -23.73
CA SER A 2 -2.47 8.76 -23.39
C SER A 2 -2.78 7.33 -22.91
N ALA A 3 -3.33 7.20 -21.70
CA ALA A 3 -3.76 5.92 -21.12
C ALA A 3 -5.29 5.94 -20.89
N PRO A 4 -6.10 5.72 -21.94
CA PRO A 4 -7.55 5.89 -21.87
C PRO A 4 -8.21 4.91 -20.89
N GLU A 5 -7.74 3.66 -20.81
CA GLU A 5 -8.25 2.66 -19.88
C GLU A 5 -8.02 3.06 -18.41
N LEU A 6 -6.83 3.58 -18.10
CA LEU A 6 -6.51 4.10 -16.78
C LEU A 6 -7.43 5.26 -16.40
N TYR A 7 -7.69 6.18 -17.34
CA TYR A 7 -8.58 7.31 -17.10
C TYR A 7 -10.01 6.88 -16.79
N VAL A 8 -10.54 5.92 -17.55
CA VAL A 8 -11.89 5.37 -17.33
C VAL A 8 -11.97 4.67 -15.98
N LEU A 9 -10.95 3.87 -15.62
CA LEU A 9 -10.91 3.19 -14.34
C LEU A 9 -10.89 4.18 -13.16
N VAL A 10 -10.04 5.21 -13.22
CA VAL A 10 -10.01 6.26 -12.19
C VAL A 10 -11.34 7.00 -12.11
N GLN A 11 -12.00 7.27 -13.24
CA GLN A 11 -13.32 7.92 -13.27
C GLN A 11 -14.39 7.08 -12.57
N GLN A 12 -14.42 5.77 -12.82
CA GLN A 12 -15.36 4.85 -12.17
C GLN A 12 -15.13 4.79 -10.65
N LEU A 13 -13.87 4.68 -10.22
CA LEU A 13 -13.51 4.63 -8.81
C LEU A 13 -13.78 5.96 -8.09
N ALA A 14 -13.52 7.10 -8.73
CA ALA A 14 -13.82 8.43 -8.19
C ALA A 14 -15.35 8.61 -8.00
N ALA A 15 -16.14 8.16 -8.98
CA ALA A 15 -17.60 8.17 -8.87
C ALA A 15 -18.10 7.27 -7.73
N ALA A 16 -17.57 6.04 -7.61
CA ALA A 16 -17.89 5.13 -6.52
C ALA A 16 -17.52 5.71 -5.13
N ALA A 17 -16.39 6.42 -5.05
CA ALA A 17 -15.93 7.08 -3.83
C ALA A 17 -16.65 8.41 -3.52
N ARG A 18 -17.46 8.93 -4.47
CA ARG A 18 -18.12 10.24 -4.44
C ARG A 18 -17.13 11.39 -4.27
N VAL A 19 -16.02 11.35 -5.02
CA VAL A 19 -15.04 12.44 -5.09
C VAL A 19 -14.95 13.02 -6.50
N PRO A 20 -14.54 14.29 -6.66
CA PRO A 20 -14.24 14.85 -7.97
C PRO A 20 -13.18 14.02 -8.70
N MET A 21 -13.26 13.98 -10.03
CA MET A 21 -12.28 13.27 -10.85
C MET A 21 -10.89 13.92 -10.70
N PRO A 22 -9.88 13.21 -10.15
CA PRO A 22 -8.54 13.75 -10.04
C PRO A 22 -7.85 13.83 -11.41
N ARG A 23 -6.84 14.70 -11.52
CA ARG A 23 -5.96 14.69 -12.70
C ARG A 23 -5.10 13.42 -12.70
N VAL A 24 -5.04 12.71 -13.81
CA VAL A 24 -4.32 11.43 -13.91
C VAL A 24 -3.02 11.61 -14.69
N TYR A 25 -1.92 11.12 -14.11
CA TYR A 25 -0.59 11.17 -14.71
C TYR A 25 0.03 9.78 -14.78
N VAL A 26 0.78 9.53 -15.85
CA VAL A 26 1.64 8.35 -15.97
C VAL A 26 3.09 8.81 -15.94
N MET A 27 3.85 8.29 -14.99
CA MET A 27 5.27 8.59 -14.81
C MET A 27 6.12 7.45 -15.38
N GLU A 28 7.13 7.80 -16.19
CA GLU A 28 8.10 6.82 -16.67
C GLU A 28 9.10 6.50 -15.55
N ASN A 29 8.83 5.41 -14.85
CA ASN A 29 9.67 4.89 -13.77
C ASN A 29 9.46 3.37 -13.66
N PRO A 30 10.51 2.54 -13.71
CA PRO A 30 10.39 1.09 -13.59
C PRO A 30 10.01 0.62 -12.19
N GLN A 31 10.18 1.44 -11.14
CA GLN A 31 9.72 1.06 -9.81
C GLN A 31 8.19 1.13 -9.74
N PRO A 32 7.50 0.07 -9.27
CA PRO A 32 6.06 0.09 -9.11
C PRO A 32 5.64 1.06 -8.00
N ASN A 33 4.90 2.09 -8.38
CA ASN A 33 4.33 3.05 -7.45
C ASN A 33 3.08 3.72 -8.04
N ALA A 34 2.19 4.16 -7.16
CA ALA A 34 1.18 5.17 -7.42
C ALA A 34 1.05 6.05 -6.19
N PHE A 35 0.63 7.31 -6.37
CA PHE A 35 0.37 8.20 -5.25
C PHE A 35 -0.66 9.25 -5.60
N ALA A 36 -1.46 9.62 -4.61
CA ALA A 36 -2.32 10.79 -4.65
C ALA A 36 -1.68 12.02 -4.01
N THR A 37 -1.93 13.19 -4.61
CA THR A 37 -1.53 14.48 -4.06
C THR A 37 -2.57 15.55 -4.36
N GLY A 38 -2.50 16.68 -3.67
CA GLY A 38 -3.43 17.80 -3.84
C GLY A 38 -3.73 18.50 -2.52
N ARG A 39 -4.32 19.69 -2.62
CA ARG A 39 -4.70 20.50 -1.43
C ARG A 39 -6.08 20.12 -0.90
N ASN A 40 -6.95 19.62 -1.77
CA ASN A 40 -8.30 19.16 -1.48
C ASN A 40 -8.78 18.20 -2.60
N PRO A 41 -9.90 17.48 -2.42
CA PRO A 41 -10.42 16.56 -3.43
C PRO A 41 -10.68 17.21 -4.80
N GLU A 42 -11.05 18.49 -4.82
CA GLU A 42 -11.33 19.25 -6.04
C GLU A 42 -10.06 19.56 -6.86
N HIS A 43 -8.90 19.62 -6.19
CA HIS A 43 -7.60 19.91 -6.79
C HIS A 43 -6.62 18.74 -6.61
N ALA A 44 -7.13 17.52 -6.67
CA ALA A 44 -6.34 16.30 -6.53
C ALA A 44 -5.67 15.88 -7.86
N ALA A 45 -4.56 15.18 -7.73
CA ALA A 45 -3.85 14.51 -8.80
C ALA A 45 -3.45 13.11 -8.35
N LEU A 46 -3.54 12.15 -9.26
CA LEU A 46 -3.13 10.77 -9.08
C LEU A 46 -2.07 10.46 -10.13
N ALA A 47 -0.91 10.01 -9.68
CA ALA A 47 0.18 9.58 -10.56
C ALA A 47 0.41 8.07 -10.43
N VAL A 48 0.67 7.41 -11.55
CA VAL A 48 0.94 5.96 -11.64
C VAL A 48 2.24 5.76 -12.41
N THR A 49 3.14 4.89 -11.95
CA THR A 49 4.36 4.60 -12.68
C THR A 49 4.16 3.52 -13.76
N THR A 50 4.98 3.56 -14.81
CA THR A 50 5.02 2.48 -15.82
C THR A 50 5.35 1.12 -15.19
N GLY A 51 6.20 1.09 -14.16
CA GLY A 51 6.53 -0.12 -13.42
C GLY A 51 5.31 -0.74 -12.73
N LEU A 52 4.41 0.08 -12.18
CA LEU A 52 3.20 -0.43 -11.54
C LEU A 52 2.27 -1.06 -12.59
N LEU A 53 2.04 -0.35 -13.71
CA LEU A 53 1.20 -0.85 -14.81
C LEU A 53 1.71 -2.17 -15.41
N GLN A 54 3.00 -2.47 -15.29
CA GLN A 54 3.61 -3.73 -15.74
C GLN A 54 3.60 -4.82 -14.65
N THR A 55 3.48 -4.44 -13.38
CA THR A 55 3.57 -5.35 -12.23
C THR A 55 2.22 -5.97 -11.87
N VAL A 56 1.14 -5.19 -11.97
CA VAL A 56 -0.20 -5.59 -11.51
C VAL A 56 -1.16 -5.79 -12.68
N ASN A 57 -2.14 -6.68 -12.49
CA ASN A 57 -3.25 -6.82 -13.43
C ASN A 57 -4.32 -5.72 -13.23
N GLN A 58 -5.35 -5.71 -14.07
CA GLN A 58 -6.39 -4.67 -14.04
C GLN A 58 -7.17 -4.61 -12.71
N GLU A 59 -7.45 -5.76 -12.08
CA GLU A 59 -8.20 -5.81 -10.83
C GLU A 59 -7.35 -5.31 -9.65
N GLU A 60 -6.09 -5.71 -9.64
CA GLU A 60 -5.08 -5.27 -8.68
C GLU A 60 -4.82 -3.77 -8.82
N LEU A 61 -4.71 -3.27 -10.06
CA LEU A 61 -4.60 -1.84 -10.35
C LEU A 61 -5.83 -1.08 -9.83
N ALA A 62 -7.04 -1.60 -10.03
CA ALA A 62 -8.25 -0.98 -9.49
C ALA A 62 -8.21 -0.89 -7.95
N GLY A 63 -7.73 -1.93 -7.27
CA GLY A 63 -7.52 -1.92 -5.82
C GLY A 63 -6.53 -0.83 -5.38
N VAL A 64 -5.37 -0.74 -6.02
CA VAL A 64 -4.34 0.27 -5.71
C VAL A 64 -4.87 1.69 -5.96
N LEU A 65 -5.54 1.92 -7.09
CA LEU A 65 -6.11 3.25 -7.39
C LEU A 65 -7.24 3.60 -6.42
N ALA A 66 -8.05 2.64 -5.99
CA ALA A 66 -9.09 2.85 -5.00
C ALA A 66 -8.51 3.23 -3.63
N HIS A 67 -7.37 2.63 -3.25
CA HIS A 67 -6.60 3.01 -2.05
C HIS A 67 -6.14 4.47 -2.14
N GLU A 68 -5.52 4.88 -3.25
CA GLU A 68 -5.10 6.28 -3.47
C GLU A 68 -6.28 7.27 -3.47
N ILE A 69 -7.43 6.88 -4.03
CA ILE A 69 -8.65 7.67 -3.96
C ILE A 69 -9.18 7.78 -2.52
N GLY A 70 -8.98 6.74 -1.70
CA GLY A 70 -9.23 6.78 -0.26
C GLY A 70 -8.47 7.91 0.43
N HIS A 71 -7.18 8.08 0.13
CA HIS A 71 -6.39 9.20 0.65
C HIS A 71 -6.90 10.56 0.20
N ILE A 72 -7.35 10.69 -1.06
CA ILE A 72 -7.97 11.93 -1.55
C ILE A 72 -9.24 12.24 -0.76
N LYS A 73 -10.11 11.24 -0.61
CA LYS A 73 -11.39 11.36 0.09
C LYS A 73 -11.21 11.80 1.54
N ASN A 74 -10.23 11.21 2.23
CA ASN A 74 -9.95 11.46 3.64
C ASN A 74 -9.01 12.66 3.88
N ARG A 75 -8.46 13.25 2.81
CA ARG A 75 -7.48 14.36 2.85
C ARG A 75 -6.20 14.01 3.60
N ASP A 76 -5.78 12.74 3.50
CA ASP A 76 -4.65 12.22 4.26
C ASP A 76 -3.34 12.90 3.87
N THR A 77 -3.15 13.26 2.58
CA THR A 77 -1.96 13.99 2.13
C THR A 77 -1.78 15.33 2.87
N LEU A 78 -2.87 16.07 3.11
CA LEU A 78 -2.83 17.33 3.84
C LEU A 78 -2.52 17.10 5.31
N LEU A 79 -3.20 16.13 5.93
CA LEU A 79 -3.03 15.80 7.34
C LEU A 79 -1.62 15.31 7.65
N MET A 80 -1.05 14.46 6.79
CA MET A 80 0.32 13.98 6.91
C MET A 80 1.34 15.12 6.73
N THR A 81 1.12 16.01 5.75
CA THR A 81 1.99 17.18 5.56
C THR A 81 1.95 18.11 6.78
N LEU A 82 0.76 18.39 7.32
CA LEU A 82 0.59 19.21 8.53
C LEU A 82 1.27 18.58 9.74
N THR A 83 1.07 17.27 9.95
CA THR A 83 1.67 16.51 11.04
C THR A 83 3.20 16.55 10.96
N ALA A 84 3.75 16.29 9.77
CA ALA A 84 5.19 16.37 9.52
C ALA A 84 5.75 17.79 9.77
N THR A 85 5.01 18.83 9.35
CA THR A 85 5.40 20.23 9.56
C THR A 85 5.43 20.58 11.05
N ILE A 86 4.42 20.17 11.82
CA ILE A 86 4.36 20.40 13.28
C ILE A 86 5.49 19.63 13.98
N ALA A 87 5.71 18.35 13.64
CA ALA A 87 6.80 17.56 14.19
C ALA A 87 8.18 18.18 13.89
N GLY A 88 8.37 18.69 12.68
CA GLY A 88 9.57 19.42 12.28
C GLY A 88 9.74 20.73 13.05
N ALA A 89 8.67 21.52 13.23
CA ALA A 89 8.70 22.76 14.01
C ALA A 89 9.01 22.52 15.49
N VAL A 90 8.43 21.50 16.11
CA VAL A 90 8.73 21.11 17.51
C VAL A 90 10.20 20.70 17.63
N SER A 91 10.71 19.93 16.68
CA SER A 91 12.13 19.54 16.63
C SER A 91 13.05 20.75 16.46
N MET A 92 12.66 21.72 15.63
CA MET A 92 13.41 22.97 15.43
C MET A 92 13.42 23.82 16.69
N LEU A 93 12.29 23.96 17.39
CA LEU A 93 12.20 24.70 18.64
C LEU A 93 13.01 24.04 19.77
N ALA A 94 13.01 22.70 19.85
CA ALA A 94 13.84 21.97 20.81
C ALA A 94 15.34 22.24 20.56
N ASN A 95 15.78 22.20 19.30
CA ASN A 95 17.15 22.55 18.92
C ASN A 95 17.46 24.03 19.24
N PHE A 96 16.58 24.95 18.90
CA PHE A 96 16.77 26.39 19.17
C PHE A 96 16.87 26.68 20.67
N GLY A 97 16.02 26.04 21.49
CA GLY A 97 16.08 26.12 22.94
C GLY A 97 17.39 25.58 23.53
N PHE A 98 17.95 24.52 22.94
CA PHE A 98 19.26 23.99 23.35
C PHE A 98 20.42 24.92 22.97
N TYR A 99 20.48 25.39 21.71
CA TYR A 99 21.59 26.22 21.21
C TYR A 99 21.56 27.66 21.74
N PHE A 100 20.38 28.25 21.96
CA PHE A 100 20.23 29.66 22.38
C PHE A 100 19.79 29.83 23.84
N GLY A 101 19.20 28.81 24.47
CA GLY A 101 18.75 28.84 25.87
C GLY A 101 19.73 28.25 26.89
N GLY A 102 20.78 27.55 26.45
CA GLY A 102 21.75 26.83 27.29
C GLY A 102 22.68 27.69 28.17
N ARG A 103 22.46 29.00 28.29
CA ARG A 103 23.31 29.95 29.05
C ARG A 103 22.68 30.49 30.34
N SER A 104 21.53 29.96 30.79
CA SER A 104 20.96 30.37 32.08
C SER A 104 21.59 29.61 33.25
N ASN A 105 22.67 30.20 33.73
CA ASN A 105 23.55 29.80 34.83
C ASN A 105 22.89 29.88 36.21
N ASN A 106 22.10 28.88 36.67
CA ASN A 106 21.84 28.77 38.11
C ASN A 106 21.32 27.44 38.72
N ASN A 107 21.48 26.25 38.13
CA ASN A 107 21.21 24.99 38.87
C ASN A 107 21.81 23.71 38.24
N GLY A 108 23.12 23.48 38.46
CA GLY A 108 23.79 22.17 38.43
C GLY A 108 23.64 21.23 37.21
N ASN A 109 24.31 20.07 37.27
CA ASN A 109 24.25 19.00 36.26
C ASN A 109 22.81 18.56 35.90
N VAL A 110 21.84 18.79 36.80
CA VAL A 110 20.44 18.37 36.65
C VAL A 110 19.72 19.15 35.54
N GLY A 111 19.97 20.46 35.40
CA GLY A 111 19.36 21.27 34.34
C GLY A 111 19.88 20.90 32.94
N PHE A 112 21.18 20.61 32.83
CA PHE A 112 21.80 20.15 31.58
C PHE A 112 21.28 18.78 31.15
N ILE A 113 21.23 17.81 32.07
CA ILE A 113 20.69 16.46 31.80
C ILE A 113 19.22 16.54 31.37
N GLY A 114 18.40 17.36 32.03
CA GLY A 114 17.00 17.57 31.64
C GLY A 114 16.84 18.13 30.22
N SER A 115 17.63 19.15 29.87
CA SER A 115 17.62 19.74 28.51
C SER A 115 18.09 18.75 27.43
N LEU A 116 19.10 17.92 27.73
CA LEU A 116 19.61 16.90 26.82
C LEU A 116 18.60 15.77 26.61
N LEU A 117 17.90 15.35 27.67
CA LEU A 117 16.82 14.38 27.57
C LEU A 117 15.67 14.92 26.72
N LEU A 118 15.26 16.18 26.87
CA LEU A 118 14.20 16.78 26.05
C LEU A 118 14.61 16.91 24.58
N LEU A 119 15.87 17.25 24.29
CA LEU A 119 16.42 17.35 22.94
C LEU A 119 16.34 16.00 22.19
N ILE A 120 16.55 14.89 22.89
CA ILE A 120 16.53 13.54 22.31
C ILE A 120 15.10 12.97 22.30
N LEU A 121 14.42 13.00 23.45
CA LEU A 121 13.11 12.37 23.63
C LEU A 121 12.00 13.13 22.92
N GLY A 122 12.09 14.45 22.79
CA GLY A 122 11.07 15.27 22.11
C GLY A 122 10.85 14.87 20.64
N PRO A 123 11.90 14.91 19.79
CA PRO A 123 11.81 14.44 18.41
C PRO A 123 11.43 12.97 18.28
N LEU A 124 11.92 12.10 19.16
CA LEU A 124 11.53 10.68 19.15
C LEU A 124 10.04 10.49 19.44
N ALA A 125 9.50 11.17 20.45
CA ALA A 125 8.08 11.12 20.77
C ALA A 125 7.22 11.69 19.63
N ALA A 126 7.62 12.83 19.05
CA ALA A 126 6.94 13.40 17.89
C ALA A 126 6.95 12.45 16.69
N GLY A 127 8.09 11.81 16.41
CA GLY A 127 8.23 10.81 15.36
C GLY A 127 7.34 9.58 15.59
N LEU A 128 7.24 9.09 16.83
CA LEU A 128 6.34 7.98 17.18
C LEU A 128 4.88 8.33 16.96
N VAL A 129 4.45 9.53 17.37
CA VAL A 129 3.08 10.02 17.13
C VAL A 129 2.80 10.15 15.63
N GLN A 130 3.72 10.74 14.87
CA GLN A 130 3.60 10.85 13.42
C GLN A 130 3.49 9.47 12.75
N MET A 131 4.32 8.51 13.17
CA MET A 131 4.29 7.15 12.66
C MET A 131 2.97 6.44 12.99
N ALA A 132 2.44 6.62 14.20
CA ALA A 132 1.15 6.05 14.59
C ALA A 132 0.00 6.63 13.74
N ILE A 133 -0.02 7.95 13.55
CA ILE A 133 -1.01 8.63 12.71
C ILE A 133 -0.93 8.09 11.27
N SER A 134 0.27 8.04 10.69
CA SER A 134 0.49 7.54 9.32
C SER A 134 -0.05 6.11 9.15
N ARG A 135 0.30 5.19 10.05
CA ARG A 135 -0.16 3.79 9.98
C ARG A 135 -1.68 3.65 10.08
N THR A 136 -2.32 4.43 10.94
CA THR A 136 -3.79 4.42 11.04
C THR A 136 -4.43 4.87 9.72
N ARG A 137 -3.87 5.90 9.07
CA ARG A 137 -4.37 6.41 7.78
C ARG A 137 -4.22 5.39 6.66
N GLU A 138 -3.11 4.66 6.62
CA GLU A 138 -2.89 3.56 5.66
C GLU A 138 -3.94 2.45 5.83
N TYR A 139 -4.26 2.04 7.06
CA TYR A 139 -5.31 1.04 7.30
C TYR A 139 -6.71 1.55 6.93
N GLU A 140 -7.01 2.82 7.18
CA GLU A 140 -8.26 3.45 6.74
C GLU A 140 -8.35 3.51 5.21
N ALA A 141 -7.23 3.78 4.53
CA ALA A 141 -7.15 3.81 3.08
C ALA A 141 -7.24 2.39 2.47
N ASP A 142 -6.67 1.36 3.10
CA ASP A 142 -6.89 -0.05 2.71
C ASP A 142 -8.36 -0.42 2.76
N ARG A 143 -9.02 -0.07 3.87
CA ARG A 143 -10.45 -0.31 4.04
C ARG A 143 -11.25 0.43 2.99
N ALA A 144 -10.99 1.72 2.77
CA ALA A 144 -11.66 2.51 1.75
C ALA A 144 -11.41 1.94 0.35
N GLY A 145 -10.17 1.54 0.04
CA GLY A 145 -9.80 0.93 -1.23
C GLY A 145 -10.55 -0.38 -1.50
N ALA A 146 -10.65 -1.25 -0.48
CA ALA A 146 -11.45 -2.47 -0.56
C ALA A 146 -12.95 -2.17 -0.73
N GLU A 147 -13.50 -1.21 0.00
CA GLU A 147 -14.92 -0.83 -0.07
C GLU A 147 -15.29 -0.16 -1.40
N ILE A 148 -14.39 0.64 -1.98
CA ILE A 148 -14.58 1.35 -3.27
C ILE A 148 -14.42 0.37 -4.43
N SER A 149 -13.37 -0.44 -4.44
CA SER A 149 -13.11 -1.41 -5.51
C SER A 149 -13.99 -2.66 -5.44
N LYS A 150 -14.57 -2.94 -4.27
CA LYS A 150 -15.27 -4.19 -3.93
C LYS A 150 -14.40 -5.44 -4.05
N ARG A 151 -13.08 -5.29 -3.98
CA ARG A 151 -12.09 -6.36 -4.24
C ARG A 151 -10.93 -6.32 -3.25
N PRO A 152 -11.17 -6.57 -1.94
CA PRO A 152 -10.12 -6.63 -0.94
C PRO A 152 -8.98 -7.59 -1.31
N LEU A 153 -9.27 -8.75 -1.91
CA LEU A 153 -8.23 -9.72 -2.28
C LEU A 153 -7.34 -9.25 -3.43
N ALA A 154 -7.89 -8.48 -4.38
CA ALA A 154 -7.10 -7.88 -5.45
C ALA A 154 -6.10 -6.85 -4.89
N LEU A 155 -6.53 -6.01 -3.94
CA LEU A 155 -5.62 -5.09 -3.26
C LEU A 155 -4.55 -5.84 -2.46
N ALA A 156 -4.92 -6.90 -1.74
CA ALA A 156 -3.95 -7.73 -1.01
C ALA A 156 -2.91 -8.38 -1.93
N SER A 157 -3.34 -8.88 -3.10
CA SER A 157 -2.44 -9.44 -4.13
C SER A 157 -1.51 -8.37 -4.69
N ALA A 158 -2.05 -7.19 -5.00
CA ALA A 158 -1.27 -6.06 -5.49
C ALA A 158 -0.15 -5.67 -4.51
N LEU A 159 -0.47 -5.54 -3.21
CA LEU A 159 0.51 -5.21 -2.17
C LEU A 159 1.67 -6.21 -2.13
N LYS A 160 1.38 -7.52 -2.20
CA LYS A 160 2.42 -8.57 -2.24
C LYS A 160 3.32 -8.44 -3.47
N LYS A 161 2.74 -8.19 -4.64
CA LYS A 161 3.49 -8.03 -5.89
C LYS A 161 4.39 -6.80 -5.83
N ILE A 162 3.85 -5.66 -5.43
CA ILE A 162 4.59 -4.39 -5.31
C ILE A 162 5.75 -4.54 -4.32
N ALA A 163 5.51 -5.16 -3.17
CA ALA A 163 6.57 -5.43 -2.18
C ALA A 163 7.69 -6.29 -2.78
N SER A 164 7.34 -7.40 -3.44
CA SER A 164 8.32 -8.32 -4.04
C SER A 164 9.19 -7.70 -5.13
N VAL A 165 8.65 -6.73 -5.87
CA VAL A 165 9.37 -6.02 -6.94
C VAL A 165 10.18 -4.86 -6.36
N SER A 166 9.64 -4.14 -5.36
CA SER A 166 10.32 -3.01 -4.73
C SER A 166 11.60 -3.42 -3.99
N GLU A 167 11.62 -4.63 -3.42
CA GLU A 167 12.85 -5.20 -2.82
C GLU A 167 13.96 -5.49 -3.84
N ARG A 168 13.61 -5.65 -5.12
CA ARG A 168 14.51 -6.10 -6.19
C ARG A 168 14.95 -4.99 -7.14
N VAL A 169 14.25 -3.86 -7.17
CA VAL A 169 14.51 -2.74 -8.07
C VAL A 169 15.05 -1.56 -7.27
N PRO A 170 16.37 -1.31 -7.28
CA PRO A 170 16.95 -0.16 -6.61
C PRO A 170 16.42 1.15 -7.22
N ASN A 171 15.90 2.06 -6.39
CA ASN A 171 15.48 3.38 -6.84
C ASN A 171 16.53 4.44 -6.51
N ALA A 172 17.52 4.57 -7.39
CA ALA A 172 18.56 5.58 -7.28
C ALA A 172 18.01 7.02 -7.14
N PRO A 173 16.93 7.45 -7.82
CA PRO A 173 16.26 8.72 -7.53
C PRO A 173 15.75 8.89 -6.09
N ALA A 174 15.11 7.88 -5.50
CA ALA A 174 14.63 7.94 -4.11
C ALA A 174 15.77 7.87 -3.10
N GLU A 175 16.83 7.10 -3.38
CA GLU A 175 18.04 7.08 -2.55
C GLU A 175 18.78 8.43 -2.54
N ARG A 176 18.70 9.19 -3.64
CA ARG A 176 19.24 10.56 -3.73
C ARG A 176 18.38 11.60 -3.01
N ASN A 177 17.09 11.34 -2.81
CA ASN A 177 16.19 12.23 -2.08
C ASN A 177 15.32 11.43 -1.08
N PRO A 178 15.87 11.05 0.09
CA PRO A 178 15.16 10.27 1.11
C PRO A 178 13.87 10.92 1.57
N ALA A 179 13.77 12.26 1.51
CA ALA A 179 12.57 12.99 1.85
C ALA A 179 11.38 12.68 0.91
N SER A 180 11.61 12.10 -0.28
CA SER A 180 10.55 11.65 -1.20
C SER A 180 10.04 10.23 -0.92
N ALA A 181 10.66 9.48 -0.01
CA ALA A 181 10.31 8.09 0.27
C ALA A 181 8.86 7.90 0.77
N HIS A 182 8.28 8.91 1.41
CA HIS A 182 6.88 8.90 1.89
C HIS A 182 5.83 8.96 0.75
N LEU A 183 6.24 9.17 -0.50
CA LEU A 183 5.37 9.18 -1.68
C LEU A 183 5.29 7.80 -2.35
N PHE A 184 5.90 6.77 -1.77
CA PHE A 184 5.93 5.43 -2.34
C PHE A 184 5.05 4.47 -1.54
N ILE A 185 4.25 3.66 -2.24
CA ILE A 185 3.37 2.62 -1.64
C ILE A 185 4.17 1.64 -0.76
N VAL A 186 5.40 1.33 -1.18
CA VAL A 186 6.36 0.51 -0.44
C VAL A 186 7.67 1.29 -0.34
N ASN A 187 8.32 1.22 0.83
CA ASN A 187 9.59 1.91 1.07
C ASN A 187 10.61 1.54 -0.05
N PRO A 188 11.06 2.53 -0.86
CA PRO A 188 11.90 2.29 -2.01
C PRO A 188 13.39 2.14 -1.65
N LEU A 189 13.76 2.30 -0.38
CA LEU A 189 15.14 2.31 0.08
C LEU A 189 15.63 0.87 0.32
N SER A 190 16.77 0.53 -0.28
CA SER A 190 17.41 -0.80 -0.26
C SER A 190 17.96 -1.24 1.11
N GLY A 191 17.57 -0.59 2.22
CA GLY A 191 18.06 -0.89 3.57
C GLY A 191 19.55 -0.59 3.80
N ALA A 192 20.28 -0.08 2.80
CA ALA A 192 21.71 0.23 2.89
C ALA A 192 22.04 1.43 3.80
N ARG A 193 21.03 2.24 4.14
CA ARG A 193 21.10 3.27 5.19
C ARG A 193 20.14 2.86 6.30
N MET A 194 20.56 3.07 7.55
CA MET A 194 19.85 2.75 8.81
C MET A 194 18.52 3.53 9.00
N ASP A 195 17.79 3.84 7.94
CA ASP A 195 16.62 4.71 7.92
C ASP A 195 15.29 3.94 8.05
N ASN A 196 15.33 2.68 8.49
CA ASN A 196 14.13 1.86 8.75
C ASN A 196 13.37 2.24 10.04
N LEU A 197 13.91 3.14 10.87
CA LEU A 197 13.28 3.56 12.13
C LEU A 197 12.07 4.50 11.93
N PHE A 198 11.85 4.97 10.71
CA PHE A 198 10.75 5.88 10.33
C PHE A 198 9.95 5.37 9.14
N SER A 199 9.81 4.04 8.97
CA SER A 199 8.86 3.49 7.99
C SER A 199 7.44 3.95 8.35
N THR A 200 6.93 4.90 7.57
CA THR A 200 5.60 5.51 7.69
C THR A 200 4.48 4.56 7.27
N HIS A 201 4.82 3.50 6.54
CA HIS A 201 3.89 2.46 6.13
C HIS A 201 3.88 1.29 7.12
N PRO A 202 2.70 0.73 7.44
CA PRO A 202 2.61 -0.49 8.23
C PRO A 202 3.15 -1.69 7.44
N ASN A 203 3.55 -2.75 8.16
CA ASN A 203 3.99 -4.01 7.55
C ASN A 203 2.96 -4.53 6.54
N VAL A 204 3.45 -4.96 5.38
CA VAL A 204 2.62 -5.44 4.26
C VAL A 204 1.79 -6.64 4.71
N GLU A 205 2.35 -7.53 5.53
CA GLU A 205 1.70 -8.72 6.07
C GLU A 205 0.47 -8.35 6.90
N ASN A 206 0.55 -7.28 7.70
CA ASN A 206 -0.56 -6.82 8.54
C ASN A 206 -1.70 -6.23 7.68
N ARG A 207 -1.34 -5.46 6.65
CA ARG A 207 -2.33 -4.91 5.70
C ARG A 207 -3.04 -6.04 4.95
N VAL A 208 -2.27 -7.01 4.43
CA VAL A 208 -2.77 -8.20 3.76
C VAL A 208 -3.70 -9.02 4.66
N ALA A 209 -3.34 -9.23 5.93
CA ALA A 209 -4.16 -9.97 6.87
C ALA A 209 -5.53 -9.30 7.06
N ARG A 210 -5.57 -7.98 7.27
CA ARG A 210 -6.81 -7.21 7.40
C ARG A 210 -7.67 -7.25 6.13
N LEU A 211 -7.05 -7.15 4.96
CA LEU A 211 -7.77 -7.25 3.69
C LEU A 211 -8.37 -8.64 3.50
N ASN A 212 -7.68 -9.72 3.90
CA ASN A 212 -8.24 -11.07 3.87
C ASN A 212 -9.41 -11.23 4.85
N GLU A 213 -9.36 -10.58 6.03
CA GLU A 213 -10.49 -10.54 6.95
C GLU A 213 -11.69 -9.81 6.34
N MET A 214 -11.46 -8.63 5.75
CA MET A 214 -12.51 -7.89 5.03
C MET A 214 -13.11 -8.69 3.87
N ALA A 215 -12.30 -9.46 3.14
CA ALA A 215 -12.78 -10.30 2.06
C ALA A 215 -13.79 -11.34 2.54
N ARG A 216 -13.52 -11.97 3.69
CA ARG A 216 -14.45 -12.92 4.33
C ARG A 216 -15.77 -12.24 4.71
N ASP A 217 -15.69 -11.03 5.27
CA ASP A 217 -16.89 -10.27 5.66
C ASP A 217 -17.70 -9.80 4.45
N MET A 218 -17.04 -9.49 3.34
CA MET A 218 -17.65 -9.02 2.09
C MET A 218 -18.18 -10.16 1.20
N GLY A 219 -17.89 -11.42 1.52
CA GLY A 219 -18.15 -12.55 0.63
C GLY A 219 -17.32 -12.51 -0.65
N ASP A 220 -16.18 -11.80 -0.64
CA ASP A 220 -15.20 -11.82 -1.73
C ASP A 220 -14.39 -13.11 -1.58
N GLU A 221 -14.89 -14.21 -2.16
CA GLU A 221 -14.20 -15.51 -2.08
C GLU A 221 -12.88 -15.53 -2.87
N GLY A 222 -12.62 -14.52 -3.69
CA GLY A 222 -11.47 -14.48 -4.58
C GLY A 222 -11.50 -15.60 -5.60
N ALA A 223 -10.83 -15.39 -6.72
CA ALA A 223 -10.65 -16.43 -7.74
C ALA A 223 -9.66 -17.52 -7.26
N VAL A 224 -9.93 -18.19 -6.14
CA VAL A 224 -9.17 -19.35 -5.66
C VAL A 224 -9.88 -20.63 -6.09
N ALA A 225 -10.02 -20.87 -7.41
CA ALA A 225 -10.43 -22.19 -7.92
C ALA A 225 -10.13 -22.46 -9.42
N SER A 226 -9.06 -21.93 -10.03
CA SER A 226 -8.70 -22.34 -11.41
C SER A 226 -7.26 -22.80 -11.61
N ALA A 227 -6.55 -23.17 -10.54
CA ALA A 227 -5.26 -23.84 -10.63
C ALA A 227 -5.18 -24.97 -9.58
N GLY A 228 -6.03 -25.99 -9.72
CA GLY A 228 -6.06 -27.09 -8.75
C GLY A 228 -7.14 -28.15 -8.95
N ALA A 229 -7.70 -28.31 -10.15
CA ALA A 229 -8.54 -29.47 -10.47
C ALA A 229 -7.88 -30.24 -11.61
N SER A 230 -6.74 -30.87 -11.31
CA SER A 230 -6.28 -32.01 -12.10
C SER A 230 -7.37 -33.07 -12.03
N VAL A 231 -7.94 -33.37 -13.18
CA VAL A 231 -8.93 -34.41 -13.45
C VAL A 231 -8.54 -35.71 -12.74
N SER A 232 -9.15 -35.99 -11.59
CA SER A 232 -9.29 -37.36 -11.10
C SER A 232 -10.52 -37.94 -11.79
N ALA A 233 -10.29 -38.64 -12.89
CA ALA A 233 -11.32 -39.40 -13.57
C ALA A 233 -11.79 -40.56 -12.66
N SER A 234 -12.89 -40.35 -11.92
CA SER A 234 -13.66 -41.44 -11.35
C SER A 234 -14.59 -41.99 -12.43
N SER A 235 -14.14 -43.05 -13.12
CA SER A 235 -14.98 -43.82 -14.04
C SER A 235 -15.88 -44.79 -13.27
N SER A 236 -17.15 -44.45 -13.13
CA SER A 236 -18.21 -45.41 -12.79
C SER A 236 -19.55 -44.98 -13.41
N GLY A 237 -19.64 -45.11 -14.74
CA GLY A 237 -20.90 -45.04 -15.48
C GLY A 237 -21.55 -46.43 -15.61
N PRO A 238 -22.90 -46.54 -15.56
CA PRO A 238 -23.61 -47.80 -15.48
C PRO A 238 -23.93 -48.35 -16.87
N TRP A 239 -22.92 -48.84 -17.60
CA TRP A 239 -23.14 -49.57 -18.85
C TRP A 239 -22.23 -50.79 -18.89
N SER A 240 -22.78 -51.92 -18.45
CA SER A 240 -22.20 -53.26 -18.64
C SER A 240 -22.39 -53.68 -20.10
N PRO A 241 -21.37 -54.18 -20.82
CA PRO A 241 -21.60 -54.91 -22.05
C PRO A 241 -21.91 -56.36 -21.73
N SER A 242 -23.10 -56.81 -22.13
CA SER A 242 -23.49 -58.22 -22.16
C SER A 242 -22.55 -58.98 -23.08
N ARG A 243 -21.75 -59.89 -22.52
CA ARG A 243 -21.04 -60.93 -23.27
C ARG A 243 -22.05 -62.00 -23.67
N SER A 244 -22.38 -62.08 -24.96
CA SER A 244 -23.01 -63.25 -25.57
C SER A 244 -22.21 -63.64 -26.81
N SER A 245 -21.09 -64.35 -26.62
CA SER A 245 -20.45 -65.10 -27.68
C SER A 245 -21.08 -66.49 -27.72
N ALA A 246 -21.87 -66.73 -28.76
CA ALA A 246 -22.44 -68.01 -29.12
C ALA A 246 -21.33 -69.05 -29.32
N GLY A 247 -21.32 -70.09 -28.48
CA GLY A 247 -20.59 -71.32 -28.74
C GLY A 247 -21.32 -72.11 -29.82
N ARG A 248 -20.69 -72.26 -31.00
CA ARG A 248 -21.06 -73.28 -31.98
C ARG A 248 -20.31 -74.57 -31.65
N GLY A 249 -21.09 -75.59 -31.30
CA GLY A 249 -21.11 -76.90 -31.94
C GLY A 249 -19.89 -77.84 -31.81
N PRO A 250 -20.13 -79.14 -31.60
CA PRO A 250 -19.08 -80.14 -31.42
C PRO A 250 -18.46 -80.54 -32.77
N TRP A 251 -17.24 -81.08 -32.72
CA TRP A 251 -16.32 -81.45 -33.81
C TRP A 251 -15.33 -80.34 -34.22
N GLY A 252 -14.15 -80.35 -33.59
CA GLY A 252 -12.95 -79.63 -34.02
C GLY A 252 -12.41 -78.67 -32.98
#